data_AF-A0A7W0GKA6-F1
#
_entry.id   AF-A0A7W0GKA6-F1
#
_cell.length_a   1.000
_cell.length_b   1.000
_cell.length_c   1.000
_cell.angle_alpha   90.00
_cell.angle_beta   90.00
_cell.angle_gamma   90.00
#
_symmetry.space_group_name_H-M   'P 1'
#
loop_
_entity.id
_entity.type
_entity.pdbx_description
1 polymer ?
#
loop_
_entity_poly.entity_id
_entity_poly.type
_entity_poly.pdbx_seq_one_letter_code
_entity_poly.pdbx_strand_id
1 'polypeptide(L)' 'MKASDQARAKRSVAAKSSSNEFLLARLGKGCWVVGYQGKLIAGAVLSSLPAAAAYAADLAHAVGRHNFLLTVVEAGRNVV' A
#
# COMPACT_ATOMS: atom_id res chain seq x y z
N MET A 1 -2.56 -13.53 43.73
CA MET A 1 -2.09 -12.18 43.35
C MET A 1 -1.11 -12.36 42.19
N LYS A 2 -1.22 -11.82 40.98
CA LYS A 2 -2.17 -10.98 40.26
C LYS A 2 -2.08 -11.43 38.79
N ALA A 3 -3.21 -11.64 38.13
CA ALA A 3 -3.30 -11.43 36.70
C ALA A 3 -3.13 -9.92 36.43
N SER A 4 -2.41 -9.53 35.38
CA SER A 4 -2.69 -8.30 34.62
C SER A 4 -1.64 -8.02 33.55
N ASP A 5 -2.14 -7.84 32.33
CA ASP A 5 -1.74 -6.78 31.41
C ASP A 5 -0.34 -6.81 30.79
N GLN A 6 -0.17 -7.63 29.76
CA GLN A 6 0.30 -7.06 28.48
C GLN A 6 -0.15 -7.87 27.26
N ALA A 7 -1.46 -8.14 27.21
CA ALA A 7 -2.14 -8.14 25.93
C ALA A 7 -1.96 -6.73 25.32
N ARG A 8 -1.82 -6.66 23.99
CA ARG A 8 -1.83 -5.42 23.17
C ARG A 8 -0.47 -4.86 22.74
N ALA A 9 0.43 -5.71 22.24
CA ALA A 9 1.22 -5.31 21.07
C ALA A 9 0.30 -5.33 19.81
N LYS A 10 -0.75 -4.50 19.83
CA LYS A 10 -1.62 -4.29 18.68
C LYS A 10 -0.84 -3.49 17.65
N ARG A 11 -0.60 -4.12 16.51
CA ARG A 11 -0.55 -3.45 15.19
C ARG A 11 0.34 -2.22 15.14
N SER A 12 1.63 -2.47 15.15
CA SER A 12 2.56 -1.64 14.40
C SER A 12 3.58 -2.57 13.79
N VAL A 13 3.11 -3.40 12.85
CA VAL A 13 3.94 -3.72 11.68
C VAL A 13 4.12 -2.40 10.93
N ALA A 14 4.92 -1.50 11.51
CA ALA A 14 5.70 -0.59 10.71
C ALA A 14 6.68 -1.53 10.01
N ALA A 15 6.20 -2.18 8.95
CA ALA A 15 7.06 -2.76 7.94
C ALA A 15 8.06 -1.66 7.67
N LYS A 16 9.33 -1.93 7.99
CA LYS A 16 10.47 -1.08 7.75
C LYS A 16 10.34 -0.68 6.28
N SER A 17 9.78 0.50 6.00
CA SER A 17 9.32 0.86 4.66
C SER A 17 10.55 0.79 3.78
N SER A 18 10.64 -0.26 2.97
CA SER A 18 11.70 -0.32 1.98
C SER A 18 11.48 0.89 1.09
N SER A 19 12.52 1.67 0.82
CA SER A 19 12.40 2.96 0.10
C SER A 19 11.83 2.85 -1.33
N ASN A 20 11.44 1.64 -1.76
CA ASN A 20 10.98 1.28 -3.08
C ASN A 20 9.60 0.59 -3.06
N GLU A 21 8.81 0.77 -2.00
CA GLU A 21 7.49 0.15 -1.90
C GLU A 21 6.39 1.10 -2.41
N PHE A 22 5.65 0.60 -3.39
CA PHE A 22 4.40 1.17 -3.87
C PHE A 22 3.22 0.33 -3.36
N LEU A 23 2.14 1.01 -3.00
CA LEU A 23 0.92 0.40 -2.52
C LEU A 23 -0.22 0.73 -3.49
N LEU A 24 -0.91 -0.28 -4.00
CA LEU A 24 -2.12 -0.11 -4.80
C LEU A 24 -3.32 -0.47 -3.95
N ALA A 25 -4.14 0.51 -3.56
CA ALA A 25 -5.36 0.25 -2.81
C ALA A 25 -6.60 0.39 -3.70
N ARG A 26 -7.52 -0.57 -3.61
CA ARG A 26 -8.83 -0.48 -4.27
C ARG A 26 -9.81 0.25 -3.36
N LEU A 27 -10.32 1.41 -3.80
CA LEU A 27 -11.31 2.22 -3.06
C LEU A 27 -12.78 1.85 -3.40
N GLY A 28 -13.01 1.01 -4.40
CA GLY A 28 -14.34 0.62 -4.85
C GLY A 28 -14.34 -0.16 -6.16
N LYS A 29 -15.49 -0.34 -6.80
CA LYS A 29 -15.56 -0.99 -8.13
C LYS A 29 -14.83 -0.13 -9.17
N GLY A 30 -13.61 -0.53 -9.51
CA GLY A 30 -12.84 0.09 -10.59
C GLY A 30 -12.06 1.35 -10.17
N CYS A 31 -11.93 1.64 -8.88
CA CYS A 31 -11.12 2.78 -8.41
C CYS A 31 -9.89 2.27 -7.66
N TRP A 32 -8.72 2.48 -8.25
CA TRP A 32 -7.42 2.17 -7.66
C TRP A 32 -6.70 3.45 -7.29
N VAL A 33 -6.02 3.46 -6.15
CA VAL A 33 -5.13 4.55 -5.75
C VAL A 33 -3.73 4.01 -5.51
N VAL A 34 -2.74 4.83 -5.85
CA VAL A 34 -1.32 4.49 -5.67
C VAL A 34 -0.79 5.25 -4.46
N GLY A 35 -0.06 4.56 -3.60
CA GLY A 35 0.71 5.12 -2.52
C GLY A 35 2.19 4.81 -2.69
N TYR A 36 3.04 5.69 -2.19
CA TYR A 36 4.49 5.52 -2.17
C TYR A 36 5.02 5.86 -0.78
N GLN A 37 5.88 5.01 -0.22
CA GLN A 37 6.43 5.17 1.13
C GLN A 37 5.38 5.43 2.22
N GLY A 38 4.25 4.70 2.14
CA GLY A 38 3.15 4.82 3.11
C GLY A 38 2.30 6.08 2.97
N LYS A 39 2.53 6.92 1.95
CA LYS A 39 1.70 8.08 1.63
C LYS A 39 0.87 7.80 0.39
N LEU A 40 -0.44 8.04 0.45
CA LEU A 40 -1.30 7.99 -0.74
C LEU A 40 -0.98 9.18 -1.66
N ILE A 41 -0.84 8.91 -2.95
CA ILE A 41 -0.66 9.93 -3.97
C ILE A 41 -2.05 10.39 -4.37
N ALA A 42 -2.44 11.57 -3.89
CA ALA A 42 -3.72 12.18 -4.22
C ALA A 42 -3.83 12.42 -5.73
N GLY A 43 -4.96 12.06 -6.33
CA GLY A 43 -5.24 12.28 -7.76
C GLY A 43 -4.99 11.08 -8.68
N ALA A 44 -4.36 10.01 -8.20
CA ALA A 44 -4.16 8.78 -8.98
C ALA A 44 -5.35 7.83 -8.86
N VAL A 45 -6.58 8.28 -9.15
CA VAL A 45 -7.75 7.40 -9.20
C VAL A 45 -7.80 6.73 -10.56
N LEU A 46 -7.42 5.46 -10.59
CA LEU A 46 -7.22 4.72 -11.84
C LEU A 46 -8.32 3.67 -12.01
N SER A 47 -8.81 3.57 -13.24
CA SER A 47 -9.98 2.77 -13.62
C SER A 47 -9.75 1.25 -13.51
N SER A 48 -8.49 0.83 -13.40
CA SER A 48 -8.10 -0.59 -13.43
C SER A 48 -6.75 -0.84 -12.74
N LEU A 49 -6.53 -2.09 -12.31
CA LEU A 49 -5.27 -2.51 -11.70
C LEU A 49 -4.07 -2.35 -12.66
N PRO A 50 -4.18 -2.72 -13.96
CA PRO A 50 -3.08 -2.50 -14.91
C PRO A 50 -2.72 -1.02 -15.06
N ALA A 51 -3.70 -0.12 -15.12
CA ALA A 51 -3.44 1.32 -15.18
C ALA A 51 -2.72 1.80 -13.91
N ALA A 52 -3.11 1.28 -12.75
CA ALA A 52 -2.46 1.58 -11.47
C ALA A 52 -1.03 1.06 -11.36
N ALA A 53 -0.77 -0.15 -11.88
CA ALA A 53 0.57 -0.70 -11.94
C ALA A 53 1.48 0.08 -12.91
N ALA A 54 0.97 0.45 -14.09
CA ALA A 54 1.70 1.26 -15.05
C ALA A 54 2.07 2.64 -14.46
N TYR A 55 1.11 3.29 -13.81
CA TYR A 55 1.36 4.57 -13.14
C TYR A 55 2.42 4.46 -12.03
N ALA A 56 2.39 3.39 -11.23
CA ALA A 56 3.44 3.14 -10.24
C ALA A 56 4.81 2.89 -10.88
N ALA A 57 4.87 2.20 -12.01
CA ALA A 57 6.10 1.99 -12.77
C ALA A 57 6.67 3.30 -13.34
N ASP A 58 5.82 4.16 -13.90
CA ASP A 58 6.20 5.48 -14.41
C ASP A 58 6.76 6.36 -13.29
N LEU A 59 6.11 6.33 -12.11
CA LEU A 59 6.61 7.03 -10.92
C LEU A 59 7.96 6.48 -10.48
N ALA A 60 8.12 5.15 -10.43
CA ALA A 60 9.39 4.52 -10.09
C ALA A 60 10.51 4.96 -11.04
N HIS A 61 10.24 4.96 -12.35
CA HIS A 61 11.17 5.45 -13.36
C HIS A 61 11.51 6.94 -13.17
N ALA A 62 10.51 7.79 -12.90
CA ALA A 62 10.71 9.21 -12.67
C ALA A 62 11.61 9.50 -11.45
N VAL A 63 11.59 8.64 -10.44
CA VAL A 63 12.46 8.73 -9.25
C VAL A 63 13.75 7.91 -9.37
N GLY A 64 14.11 7.43 -10.57
CA GLY A 64 15.35 6.69 -10.84
C GLY A 64 15.38 5.29 -10.25
N ARG A 65 14.21 4.66 -10.04
CA ARG A 65 14.07 3.30 -9.51
C ARG A 65 13.70 2.35 -10.64
N HIS A 66 14.59 1.40 -10.90
CA HIS A 66 14.39 0.34 -11.89
C HIS A 66 13.82 -0.96 -11.28
N ASN A 67 13.87 -1.08 -9.95
CA ASN A 67 13.30 -2.19 -9.21
C ASN A 67 12.45 -1.64 -8.06
N PHE A 68 11.22 -2.11 -7.95
CA PHE A 68 10.28 -1.71 -6.91
C PHE A 68 9.35 -2.85 -6.54
N LEU A 69 8.78 -2.77 -5.34
CA LEU A 69 7.76 -3.70 -4.87
C LEU A 69 6.39 -3.04 -5.00
N LEU A 70 5.42 -3.78 -5.52
CA LEU A 70 4.06 -3.32 -5.70
C LEU A 70 3.14 -4.19 -4.83
N THR A 71 2.64 -3.61 -3.75
CA THR A 71 1.72 -4.28 -2.82
C THR A 71 0.28 -3.94 -3.20
N VAL A 72 -0.49 -4.95 -3.61
CA VAL A 72 -1.90 -4.77 -4.00
C VAL A 72 -2.80 -5.07 -2.80
N VAL A 73 -3.56 -4.08 -2.35
CA VAL A 73 -4.51 -4.19 -1.25
C VAL A 73 -5.93 -4.00 -1.80
N GLU A 74 -6.69 -5.08 -1.81
CA GLU A 74 -8.10 -5.03 -2.15
C GLU A 74 -8.91 -4.74 -0.88
N ALA A 75 -9.71 -3.67 -0.88
CA ALA A 75 -10.67 -3.41 0.20
C ALA A 75 -11.81 -4.44 0.11
N GLY A 76 -11.54 -5.65 0.53
CA GLY A 76 -12.42 -6.80 0.44
C GLY A 76 -12.20 -7.73 1.63
N ARG A 77 -12.68 -7.30 2.80
CA ARG A 77 -12.74 -8.06 4.07
C ARG A 77 -11.37 -8.44 4.66
N ASN A 78 -11.14 -8.05 5.91
CA ASN A 78 -10.26 -8.83 6.78
C ASN A 78 -10.75 -10.28 6.73
N VAL A 79 -9.99 -11.17 6.12
CA VAL A 79 -10.06 -12.58 6.49
C VAL A 79 -9.10 -12.71 7.66
N VAL A 80 -9.69 -12.74 8.86
CA VAL A 80 -9.04 -13.17 10.10
C VAL A 80 -8.82 -14.67 10.01
#